data_AF-A0AAJ2NUB9-F1
#
_entry.id   AF-A0AAJ2NUB9-F1
#
_cell.length_a   1.000
_cell.length_b   1.000
_cell.length_c   1.000
_cell.angle_alpha   90.00
_cell.angle_beta   90.00
_cell.angle_gamma   90.00
#
_symmetry.space_group_name_H-M   'P 1'
#
loop_
_entity.id
_entity.type
_entity.pdbx_description
1 polymer ?
#
loop_
_entity_poly.entity_id
_entity_poly.type
_entity_poly.pdbx_seq_one_letter_code
_entity_poly.pdbx_strand_id
1 'polypeptide(L)' 'YIKEHGTISPVADNNWKIAPIEGNVKLTFDSSPNGKTYLGQTPNVKDLGESATKAGYETYQLDQNVHVQLLGIND' A
#
# COMPACT_ATOMS: atom_id res chain seq x y z
N TYR A 1 3.92 -25.20 10.09
CA TYR A 1 3.92 -25.76 8.73
C TYR A 1 4.84 -24.98 7.76
N ILE A 2 4.82 -23.64 7.75
CA ILE A 2 5.68 -22.79 6.89
C ILE A 2 7.18 -22.89 7.20
N LYS A 3 7.56 -23.34 8.41
CA LYS A 3 8.98 -23.57 8.77
C LYS A 3 9.61 -24.79 8.09
N GLU A 4 8.82 -25.73 7.56
CA GLU A 4 9.34 -27.00 7.02
C GLU A 4 9.44 -27.05 5.50
N HIS A 5 8.72 -26.19 4.78
CA HIS A 5 8.74 -26.15 3.31
C HIS A 5 9.36 -24.85 2.81
N GLY A 6 10.70 -24.84 2.70
CA GLY A 6 11.52 -23.72 2.23
C GLY A 6 11.41 -23.38 0.74
N THR A 7 10.32 -23.76 0.07
CA THR A 7 10.07 -23.38 -1.33
C THR A 7 8.59 -23.13 -1.51
N ILE A 8 8.23 -21.86 -1.58
CA ILE A 8 6.89 -21.41 -1.93
C ILE A 8 6.77 -21.56 -3.45
N SER A 9 6.03 -22.57 -3.92
CA SER A 9 5.71 -22.72 -5.33
C SER A 9 4.35 -22.08 -5.59
N PRO A 10 4.26 -20.90 -6.23
CA PRO A 10 3.01 -20.15 -6.37
C PRO A 10 2.04 -20.73 -7.41
N VAL A 11 2.24 -21.98 -7.84
CA VAL A 11 1.62 -22.53 -9.06
C VAL A 11 0.31 -23.29 -8.80
N ALA A 12 -0.13 -23.45 -7.55
CA ALA A 12 -1.38 -24.12 -7.22
C ALA A 12 -2.29 -23.20 -6.40
N ASP A 13 -2.86 -22.18 -7.05
CA ASP A 13 -4.28 -21.80 -6.89
C ASP A 13 -4.58 -20.54 -7.71
N ASN A 14 -4.97 -20.76 -8.97
CA ASN A 14 -5.50 -19.76 -9.90
C ASN A 14 -6.89 -19.20 -9.47
N ASN A 15 -7.25 -19.31 -8.19
CA ASN A 15 -8.62 -19.13 -7.69
C ASN A 15 -8.87 -17.76 -7.04
N TRP A 16 -7.86 -16.91 -6.82
CA TRP A 16 -8.03 -15.66 -6.07
C TRP A 16 -7.44 -14.46 -6.80
N LYS A 17 -7.96 -14.17 -8.00
CA LYS A 17 -7.78 -12.86 -8.63
C LYS A 17 -8.92 -11.97 -8.17
N ILE A 18 -8.65 -11.09 -7.20
CA ILE A 18 -9.55 -9.96 -6.93
C ILE A 18 -9.58 -9.13 -8.21
N ALA A 19 -10.77 -8.78 -8.68
CA ALA A 19 -10.92 -7.95 -9.88
C ALA A 19 -10.03 -6.70 -9.73
N PRO A 20 -9.26 -6.34 -10.77
CA PRO A 20 -8.47 -5.12 -10.73
C PRO A 20 -9.40 -3.95 -10.40
N ILE A 21 -8.90 -3.01 -9.58
CA ILE A 21 -9.66 -1.80 -9.30
C ILE A 21 -9.63 -0.95 -10.58
N GLU A 22 -10.72 -1.02 -11.34
CA GLU A 22 -10.95 -0.22 -12.55
C GLU A 22 -11.26 1.24 -12.14
N GLY A 23 -10.22 1.99 -11.75
CA GLY A 23 -10.35 3.38 -11.36
C GLY A 23 -9.04 3.99 -10.87
N ASN A 24 -8.95 5.33 -10.87
CA ASN A 24 -7.83 6.04 -10.26
C ASN A 24 -7.88 5.86 -8.73
N VAL A 25 -7.18 4.86 -8.22
CA VAL A 25 -7.11 4.55 -6.79
C VAL A 25 -6.26 5.61 -6.11
N LYS A 26 -6.82 6.27 -5.09
CA LYS A 26 -6.05 7.20 -4.24
C LYS A 26 -5.44 6.40 -3.09
N LEU A 27 -4.13 6.17 -3.14
CA LEU A 27 -3.42 5.57 -2.02
C LEU A 27 -3.09 6.65 -0.99
N THR A 28 -3.61 6.50 0.22
CA THR A 28 -3.29 7.36 1.36
C THR A 28 -2.67 6.56 2.49
N PHE A 29 -1.72 7.14 3.21
CA PHE A 29 -1.09 6.51 4.38
C PHE A 29 -0.72 7.56 5.43
N ASP A 30 -0.75 7.16 6.70
CA ASP A 30 -0.34 8.03 7.81
C ASP A 30 1.15 7.89 8.08
N SER A 31 1.84 9.02 8.23
CA SER A 31 3.25 9.05 8.60
C SER A 31 3.56 10.22 9.52
N SER A 32 4.81 10.28 10.00
CA SER A 32 5.28 11.36 10.86
C SER A 32 5.15 12.72 10.16
N PRO A 33 4.86 13.81 10.90
CA PRO A 33 4.90 15.17 10.36
C PRO A 33 6.26 15.57 9.77
N ASN A 34 7.35 14.91 10.21
CA ASN A 34 8.68 15.11 9.64
C ASN A 34 8.77 14.73 8.15
N GLY A 35 7.83 13.91 7.65
CA GLY A 35 7.71 13.54 6.24
C GLY A 35 7.56 14.75 5.32
N LYS A 36 6.98 15.86 5.80
CA LYS A 36 6.83 17.13 5.07
C LYS A 36 8.15 17.66 4.51
N THR A 37 9.27 17.41 5.21
CA THR A 37 10.60 17.87 4.77
C THR A 37 11.12 17.15 3.52
N TYR A 38 10.57 15.97 3.20
CA TYR A 38 10.98 15.15 2.07
C TYR A 38 10.10 15.32 0.84
N LEU A 39 8.97 16.05 0.93
CA LEU A 39 8.03 16.23 -0.18
C LEU A 39 8.67 16.90 -1.41
N GLY A 40 9.68 17.75 -1.20
CA GLY A 40 10.45 18.34 -2.30
C GLY A 40 11.30 17.33 -3.09
N GLN A 41 11.57 16.15 -2.52
CA GLN A 41 12.34 15.06 -3.13
C GLN A 41 11.43 13.96 -3.69
N THR A 42 10.15 13.94 -3.32
CA THR A 42 9.17 12.93 -3.70
C THR A 42 7.98 13.59 -4.42
N PRO A 43 8.11 13.94 -5.72
CA PRO A 43 7.10 14.72 -6.45
C PRO A 43 5.72 14.03 -6.54
N ASN A 44 5.69 12.71 -6.34
CA ASN A 44 4.46 11.91 -6.38
C ASN A 44 3.79 11.80 -5.01
N VAL A 45 4.29 12.45 -3.96
CA VAL A 45 3.71 12.42 -2.62
C VAL A 45 3.17 13.81 -2.26
N LYS A 46 1.92 13.85 -1.81
CA LYS A 46 1.25 15.07 -1.34
C LYS A 46 0.88 14.91 0.13
N ASP A 47 1.01 15.98 0.90
CA ASP A 47 0.48 16.06 2.25
C ASP A 47 -1.01 16.41 2.20
N LEU A 48 -1.84 15.70 2.96
CA LEU A 48 -3.28 15.94 3.09
C LEU A 48 -3.66 16.55 4.45
N GLY A 49 -2.68 16.87 5.31
CA GLY A 49 -2.87 17.39 6.65
C GLY A 49 -2.94 16.33 7.74
N GLU A 50 -3.42 16.74 8.91
CA GLU A 50 -3.49 15.90 10.12
C GLU A 50 -4.26 14.60 9.89
N SER A 51 -3.72 13.51 10.42
CA SER A 51 -4.33 12.20 10.28
C SER A 51 -5.63 12.11 11.08
N ALA A 52 -6.70 11.73 10.38
CA ALA A 52 -8.01 11.47 10.98
C ALA A 52 -8.02 10.21 11.86
N THR A 53 -7.07 9.30 11.63
CA THR A 53 -6.99 7.97 12.27
C THR A 53 -5.93 7.90 13.36
N LYS A 54 -4.96 8.81 13.37
CA LYS A 54 -3.83 8.78 14.31
C LYS A 54 -3.38 10.18 14.75
N ALA A 55 -3.67 10.52 16.00
CA ALA A 55 -3.24 11.79 16.58
C ALA A 55 -1.71 11.97 16.52
N GLY A 56 -1.25 13.15 16.10
CA GLY A 56 0.16 13.50 15.96
C GLY A 56 0.85 13.00 14.69
N TYR A 57 0.08 12.47 13.74
CA TYR A 57 0.55 12.04 12.41
C TYR A 57 -0.11 12.88 11.33
N GLU A 58 0.45 12.84 10.12
CA GLU A 58 -0.11 13.46 8.92
C GLU A 58 -0.50 12.35 7.93
N THR A 59 -1.57 12.58 7.19
CA THR A 59 -1.97 11.71 6.08
C THR A 59 -1.30 12.21 4.80
N TYR A 60 -0.66 11.30 4.07
CA TYR A 60 -0.03 11.56 2.78
C TYR A 60 -0.75 10.80 1.67
N GLN A 61 -0.81 11.38 0.48
CA GLN A 61 -1.33 10.74 -0.73
C GLN A 61 -0.18 10.43 -1.69
N LEU A 62 -0.18 9.23 -2.23
CA LEU A 62 0.66 8.85 -3.36
C LEU A 62 -0.11 9.08 -4.67
N ASP A 63 0.33 10.07 -5.44
CA ASP A 63 -0.21 10.44 -6.75
C ASP A 63 0.51 9.66 -7.86
N GLN A 64 0.27 8.36 -7.92
CA GLN A 64 0.73 7.51 -9.01
C GLN A 64 -0.29 6.41 -9.29
N ASN A 65 -0.29 5.90 -10.53
CA ASN A 65 -1.05 4.70 -10.86
C ASN A 65 -0.42 3.50 -10.17
N VAL A 66 -1.01 3.08 -9.05
CA VAL A 66 -0.57 1.91 -8.30
C VAL A 66 -1.31 0.68 -8.83
N HIS A 67 -0.56 -0.29 -9.35
CA HIS A 67 -1.11 -1.62 -9.59
C HIS A 67 -1.17 -2.38 -8.26
N VAL A 68 -2.39 -2.59 -7.75
CA VAL A 68 -2.59 -3.37 -6.52
C VAL A 68 -2.85 -4.82 -6.90
N GLN A 69 -1.94 -5.70 -6.50
CA GLN A 69 -2.13 -7.15 -6.54
C GLN A 69 -2.17 -7.69 -5.11
N LEU A 70 -3.33 -8.24 -4.72
CA LEU A 70 -3.49 -8.90 -3.43
C LEU A 70 -3.18 -10.38 -3.60
N LEU A 71 -2.20 -10.88 -2.86
CA LEU A 71 -1.86 -12.29 -2.81
C LEU A 71 -2.58 -12.90 -1.59
N GLY A 72 -3.67 -13.64 -1.85
CA GLY A 72 -4.31 -14.45 -0.83
C GLY A 72 -3.50 -15.72 -0.62
N ILE A 73 -2.89 -15.89 0.55
CA ILE A 73 -2.38 -17.19 1.00
C ILE A 73 -3.49 -17.79 1.85
N ASN A 74 -4.14 -18.85 1.35
CA ASN A 74 -5.07 -19.65 2.13
C ASN A 74 -4.23 -20.55 3.06
N ASP A 75 -4.55 -20.56 4.36
CA ASP A 75 -3.95 -21.44 5.38
C ASP A 75 -4.47 -22.88 5.23
#